data_AF-A0A7W2I9Y1-F1
#
_entry.id   AF-A0A7W2I9Y1-F1
#
_cell.length_a   1.000
_cell.length_b   1.000
_cell.length_c   1.000
_cell.angle_alpha   90.00
_cell.angle_beta   90.00
_cell.angle_gamma   90.00
#
_symmetry.space_group_name_H-M   'P 1'
#
loop_
_entity.id
_entity.type
_entity.pdbx_description
1 polymer ?
#
loop_
_entity_poly.entity_id
_entity_poly.type
_entity_poly.pdbx_seq_one_letter_code
_entity_poly.pdbx_strand_id
1 'polypeptide(L)'
;MLELLEKTAKHNGLILAFAVVGLVMLVSMQLSRRLTMGRVHGSAIAILIGLVLAYWGGVQTGGKQGIADMSLFAGLGLMGGAMLRDFAITATAFEVHVSEARKAGLVGVVALLLGTVLPFIVGASVAWSFGYRDAVSITTIGAGAVTYIVGPVTGAAIGAPSEIMALSIATGLVKSIMVMVGTPMAARFLRLRTPRSAMVFGGLAGTVSGVSAGLAATDRRLVPYGALVATFHTGLGCLLGPSLLFFATRSLVG
;
A
#
# COMPACT_ATOMS: atom_id res chain seq x y z
N MET A 1 -8.18 38.16 5.36
CA MET A 1 -7.26 37.03 5.64
C MET A 1 -7.78 35.71 5.07
N LEU A 2 -9.02 35.30 5.36
CA LEU A 2 -9.63 34.07 4.83
C LEU A 2 -9.71 34.04 3.29
N GLU A 3 -10.16 35.13 2.65
CA GLU A 3 -10.18 35.22 1.17
C GLU A 3 -8.78 35.17 0.53
N LEU A 4 -7.78 35.71 1.23
CA LEU A 4 -6.39 35.72 0.75
C LEU A 4 -5.79 34.31 0.84
N LEU A 5 -6.07 33.59 1.94
CA LEU A 5 -5.75 32.18 2.10
C LEU A 5 -6.47 31.31 1.07
N GLU A 6 -7.75 31.56 0.80
CA GLU A 6 -8.53 30.81 -0.19
C GLU A 6 -7.99 31.03 -1.62
N LYS A 7 -7.63 32.27 -1.96
CA LYS A 7 -7.06 32.61 -3.27
C LYS A 7 -5.66 32.01 -3.46
N THR A 8 -4.81 32.05 -2.43
CA THR A 8 -3.49 31.41 -2.44
C THR A 8 -3.58 29.88 -2.45
N ALA A 9 -4.54 29.31 -1.72
CA ALA A 9 -4.82 27.87 -1.72
C ALA A 9 -5.25 27.35 -3.09
N LYS A 10 -6.13 28.09 -3.79
CA LYS A 10 -6.55 27.75 -5.16
C LYS A 10 -5.38 27.83 -6.14
N HIS A 11 -4.49 28.81 -5.97
CA HIS A 11 -3.33 28.96 -6.85
C HIS A 11 -2.21 27.94 -6.54
N ASN A 12 -2.11 27.46 -5.30
CA ASN A 12 -1.09 26.52 -4.83
C ASN A 12 -1.70 25.21 -4.33
N GLY A 13 -2.63 24.65 -5.09
CA GLY A 13 -3.41 23.47 -4.68
C GLY A 13 -2.54 22.28 -4.24
N LEU A 14 -1.40 22.04 -4.91
CA LEU A 14 -0.49 20.95 -4.54
C LEU A 14 0.23 21.20 -3.21
N ILE A 15 0.62 22.44 -2.92
CA ILE A 15 1.26 22.79 -1.64
C ILE A 15 0.24 22.61 -0.51
N LEU A 16 -1.00 23.05 -0.71
CA LEU A 16 -2.08 22.81 0.24
C LEU A 16 -2.32 21.32 0.43
N ALA A 17 -2.30 20.52 -0.63
CA ALA A 17 -2.45 19.07 -0.54
C ALA A 17 -1.38 18.44 0.37
N PHE A 18 -0.10 18.78 0.18
CA PHE A 18 0.97 18.32 1.07
C PHE A 18 0.80 18.82 2.50
N ALA A 19 0.36 20.07 2.71
CA ALA A 19 0.11 20.60 4.05
C ALA A 19 -1.04 19.87 4.75
N VAL A 20 -2.14 19.57 4.04
CA VAL A 20 -3.28 18.81 4.55
C VAL A 20 -2.88 17.38 4.89
N VAL A 21 -2.17 16.68 3.99
CA VAL A 21 -1.70 15.31 4.27
C VAL A 21 -0.70 15.31 5.44
N GLY A 22 0.21 16.28 5.49
CA GLY A 22 1.13 16.47 6.61
C GLY A 22 0.40 16.69 7.95
N LEU A 23 -0.64 17.52 7.96
CA LEU A 23 -1.49 17.74 9.13
C LEU A 23 -2.22 16.46 9.55
N VAL A 24 -2.81 15.73 8.61
CA VAL A 24 -3.46 14.44 8.88
C VAL A 24 -2.47 13.46 9.50
N MET A 25 -1.24 13.39 8.98
CA MET A 25 -0.18 12.54 9.54
C MET A 25 0.22 12.98 10.95
N LEU A 26 0.39 14.28 11.20
CA LEU A 26 0.70 14.81 12.53
C LEU A 26 -0.39 14.46 13.55
N VAL A 27 -1.65 14.71 13.21
CA VAL A 27 -2.80 14.38 14.05
C VAL A 27 -2.86 12.87 14.30
N SER A 28 -2.64 12.06 13.26
CA SER A 28 -2.68 10.61 13.36
C SER A 28 -1.57 10.04 14.24
N MET A 29 -0.36 10.60 14.16
CA MET A 29 0.76 10.22 15.04
C MET A 29 0.50 10.63 16.49
N GLN A 30 -0.09 11.80 16.72
CA GLN A 30 -0.47 12.23 18.07
C GLN A 30 -1.58 11.35 18.65
N LEU A 31 -2.56 10.98 17.83
CA LEU A 31 -3.67 10.11 18.21
C LEU A 31 -3.19 8.69 18.51
N SER A 32 -2.29 8.15 17.67
CA SER A 32 -1.63 6.86 17.90
C SER A 32 -0.96 6.81 19.27
N ARG A 33 -0.19 7.85 19.63
CA ARG A 33 0.50 7.92 20.93
C ARG A 33 -0.46 8.05 22.10
N ARG A 34 -1.50 8.89 22.00
CA ARG A 34 -2.42 9.19 23.11
C ARG A 34 -3.49 8.12 23.33
N LEU A 35 -4.11 7.61 22.25
CA LEU A 35 -5.24 6.68 22.36
C LEU A 35 -4.80 5.22 22.36
N THR A 36 -3.79 4.86 21.57
CA THR A 36 -3.38 3.46 21.39
C THR A 36 -2.10 3.10 22.13
N MET A 37 -1.53 4.04 22.89
CA MET A 37 -0.22 3.91 23.54
C MET A 37 0.88 3.47 22.54
N GLY A 38 0.74 3.86 21.27
CA GLY A 38 1.64 3.49 20.19
C GLY A 38 1.49 2.06 19.65
N ARG A 39 0.46 1.30 20.05
CA ARG A 39 0.21 -0.06 19.53
C ARG A 39 -0.26 -0.06 18.08
N VAL A 40 -1.06 0.94 17.67
CA VAL A 40 -1.47 1.14 16.28
C VAL A 40 -0.61 2.25 15.71
N HIS A 41 0.07 2.00 14.59
CA HIS A 41 0.92 3.00 13.96
C HIS A 41 0.08 4.12 13.36
N GLY A 42 0.59 5.36 13.39
CA GLY A 42 -0.15 6.55 12.95
C GLY A 42 -0.62 6.48 11.50
N SER A 43 0.07 5.76 10.61
CA SER A 43 -0.34 5.64 9.21
C SER A 43 -1.66 4.87 9.02
N ALA A 44 -1.99 3.87 9.85
CA ALA A 44 -3.31 3.23 9.79
C ALA A 44 -4.44 4.20 10.14
N ILE A 45 -4.21 5.06 11.16
CA ILE A 45 -5.16 6.10 11.54
C ILE A 45 -5.31 7.12 10.42
N ALA A 46 -4.19 7.53 9.78
CA ALA A 46 -4.23 8.47 8.66
C ALA A 46 -5.02 7.92 7.46
N ILE A 47 -4.87 6.63 7.14
CA ILE A 47 -5.66 5.96 6.09
C ILE A 47 -7.15 6.03 6.42
N LEU A 48 -7.54 5.72 7.67
CA LEU A 48 -8.94 5.80 8.11
C LEU A 48 -9.49 7.22 8.02
N ILE A 49 -8.73 8.23 8.47
CA ILE A 49 -9.12 9.64 8.34
C ILE A 49 -9.29 10.01 6.86
N GLY A 50 -8.36 9.61 6.00
CA GLY A 50 -8.45 9.85 4.55
C GLY A 50 -9.69 9.22 3.92
N LEU A 51 -10.03 7.98 4.30
CA LEU A 51 -11.26 7.29 3.85
C LEU A 51 -12.53 8.02 4.33
N VAL A 52 -12.58 8.44 5.59
CA VAL A 52 -13.71 9.19 6.16
C VAL A 52 -13.87 10.53 5.43
N LEU A 53 -12.77 11.25 5.21
CA LEU A 53 -12.77 12.50 4.46
C LEU A 53 -13.26 12.26 3.03
N ALA A 54 -12.74 11.25 2.33
CA ALA A 54 -13.15 10.93 0.96
C ALA A 54 -14.65 10.62 0.86
N TYR A 55 -15.18 9.82 1.79
CA TYR A 55 -16.62 9.53 1.89
C TYR A 55 -17.42 10.80 2.14
N TRP A 56 -17.03 11.61 3.13
CA TRP A 56 -17.71 12.86 3.45
C TRP A 56 -17.69 13.86 2.28
N GLY A 57 -16.55 14.02 1.60
CA GLY A 57 -16.42 14.87 0.42
C GLY A 57 -17.30 14.41 -0.74
N GLY A 58 -17.39 13.09 -0.97
CA GLY A 58 -18.26 12.52 -1.99
C GLY A 58 -19.75 12.74 -1.69
N VAL A 59 -20.18 12.56 -0.43
CA VAL A 59 -21.56 12.81 -0.01
C VAL A 59 -21.92 14.30 -0.17
N GLN A 60 -21.01 15.21 0.21
CA GLN A 60 -21.27 16.65 0.17
C GLN A 60 -21.29 17.24 -1.24
N THR A 61 -20.48 16.69 -2.15
CA THR A 61 -20.37 17.19 -3.54
C THR A 61 -21.26 16.43 -4.52
N GLY A 62 -21.73 15.23 -4.17
CA GLY A 62 -22.35 14.28 -5.10
C GLY A 62 -21.38 13.74 -6.15
N GLY A 63 -20.08 14.05 -6.03
CA GLY A 63 -19.04 13.66 -6.97
C GLY A 63 -18.45 12.28 -6.70
N LYS A 64 -17.52 11.87 -7.57
CA LYS A 64 -16.89 10.54 -7.54
C LYS A 64 -15.43 10.56 -7.07
N GLN A 65 -14.86 11.74 -6.81
CA GLN A 65 -13.45 11.93 -6.44
C GLN A 65 -13.28 12.31 -4.96
N GLY A 66 -14.35 12.23 -4.17
CA GLY A 66 -14.32 12.46 -2.74
C GLY A 66 -14.05 13.92 -2.39
N ILE A 67 -13.08 14.19 -1.51
CA ILE A 67 -12.72 15.58 -1.16
C ILE A 67 -12.10 16.35 -2.33
N ALA A 68 -11.55 15.67 -3.33
CA ALA A 68 -10.96 16.34 -4.48
C ALA A 68 -11.99 17.06 -5.36
N ASP A 69 -13.27 16.70 -5.25
CA ASP A 69 -14.36 17.41 -5.94
C ASP A 69 -14.62 18.81 -5.35
N MET A 70 -14.10 19.10 -4.14
CA MET A 70 -14.17 20.43 -3.55
C MET A 70 -13.04 21.32 -4.11
N SER A 71 -13.38 22.51 -4.62
CA SER A 71 -12.43 23.47 -5.21
C SER A 71 -11.19 23.74 -4.36
N LEU A 72 -11.35 23.83 -3.04
CA LEU A 72 -10.23 24.08 -2.11
C LEU A 72 -9.26 22.89 -2.03
N PHE A 73 -9.74 21.67 -2.24
CA PHE A 73 -9.01 20.43 -2.05
C PHE A 73 -8.68 19.71 -3.37
N ALA A 74 -8.95 20.33 -4.53
CA ALA A 74 -8.65 19.77 -5.85
C ALA A 74 -7.18 19.33 -6.01
N GLY A 75 -6.25 20.01 -5.32
CA GLY A 75 -4.84 19.62 -5.28
C GLY A 75 -4.58 18.23 -4.69
N LEU A 76 -5.46 17.69 -3.83
CA LEU A 76 -5.37 16.32 -3.32
C LEU A 76 -5.66 15.30 -4.44
N GLY A 77 -6.52 15.64 -5.40
CA GLY A 77 -6.74 14.84 -6.61
C GLY A 77 -5.49 14.79 -7.49
N LEU A 78 -4.79 15.92 -7.63
CA LEU A 78 -3.49 15.95 -8.33
C LEU A 78 -2.42 15.15 -7.57
N MET A 79 -2.36 15.30 -6.25
CA MET A 79 -1.42 14.57 -5.38
C MET A 79 -1.63 13.05 -5.42
N GLY A 80 -2.88 12.60 -5.37
CA GLY A 80 -3.27 11.19 -5.47
C GLY A 80 -3.43 10.69 -6.91
N GLY A 81 -3.23 11.55 -7.90
CA GLY A 81 -3.41 11.25 -9.31
C GLY A 81 -2.32 10.33 -9.86
N ALA A 82 -2.52 9.87 -11.11
CA ALA A 82 -1.62 8.90 -11.74
C ALA A 82 -0.15 9.36 -11.75
N MET A 83 0.12 10.64 -12.07
CA MET A 83 1.50 11.13 -12.20
C MET A 83 2.30 11.03 -10.89
N LEU A 84 1.78 11.55 -9.78
CA LEU A 84 2.49 11.54 -8.49
C LEU A 84 2.50 10.14 -7.86
N ARG A 85 1.47 9.34 -8.12
CA ARG A 85 1.47 7.91 -7.78
C ARG A 85 2.59 7.18 -8.50
N ASP A 86 2.70 7.32 -9.82
CA ASP A 86 3.69 6.61 -10.63
C ASP A 86 5.12 7.11 -10.31
N PHE A 87 5.29 8.40 -9.99
CA PHE A 87 6.52 8.93 -9.42
C PHE A 87 6.88 8.27 -8.09
N ALA A 88 5.93 8.16 -7.15
CA ALA A 88 6.19 7.53 -5.86
C ALA A 88 6.54 6.04 -6.02
N ILE A 89 5.86 5.34 -6.94
CA ILE A 89 6.12 3.94 -7.27
C ILE A 89 7.53 3.76 -7.82
N THR A 90 7.93 4.59 -8.79
CA THR A 90 9.29 4.53 -9.37
C THR A 90 10.34 4.90 -8.34
N ALA A 91 10.11 5.91 -7.50
CA ALA A 91 11.00 6.27 -6.40
C ALA A 91 11.20 5.10 -5.40
N THR A 92 10.13 4.38 -5.04
CA THR A 92 10.23 3.18 -4.20
C THR A 92 10.98 2.04 -4.90
N ALA A 93 10.85 1.90 -6.22
CA ALA A 93 11.64 0.91 -6.96
C ALA A 93 13.14 1.22 -6.93
N PHE A 94 13.53 2.51 -6.96
CA PHE A 94 14.93 2.93 -6.82
C PHE A 94 15.50 2.75 -5.40
N GLU A 95 14.66 2.60 -4.38
CA GLU A 95 15.08 2.28 -2.99
C GLU A 95 15.68 0.86 -2.88
N VAL A 96 15.43 0.00 -3.87
CA VAL A 96 15.86 -1.40 -3.88
C VAL A 96 17.36 -1.50 -4.20
N HIS A 97 18.19 -1.66 -3.17
CA HIS A 97 19.62 -1.92 -3.33
C HIS A 97 19.92 -3.42 -3.49
N VAL A 98 20.38 -3.83 -4.67
CA VAL A 98 20.71 -5.24 -4.98
C VAL A 98 21.77 -5.83 -4.03
N SER A 99 22.69 -5.00 -3.53
CA SER A 99 23.69 -5.40 -2.52
C SER A 99 23.05 -5.81 -1.19
N GLU A 100 21.99 -5.12 -0.78
CA GLU A 100 21.20 -5.42 0.41
C GLU A 100 20.37 -6.70 0.21
N ALA A 101 19.84 -6.93 -1.00
CA ALA A 101 19.13 -8.17 -1.38
C ALA A 101 19.95 -9.43 -1.08
N ARG A 102 21.26 -9.39 -1.38
CA ARG A 102 22.18 -10.52 -1.16
C ARG A 102 22.29 -10.89 0.32
N LYS A 103 22.09 -9.95 1.25
CA LYS A 103 22.15 -10.21 2.70
C LYS A 103 20.99 -11.07 3.19
N ALA A 104 19.85 -11.05 2.51
CA ALA A 104 18.70 -11.89 2.84
C ALA A 104 18.94 -13.38 2.46
N GLY A 105 19.86 -13.63 1.52
CA GLY A 105 20.25 -14.96 1.07
C GLY A 105 19.09 -15.76 0.46
N LEU A 106 19.28 -17.08 0.36
CA LEU A 106 18.27 -17.99 -0.22
C LEU A 106 16.93 -17.95 0.52
N VAL A 107 16.98 -17.80 1.84
CA VAL A 107 15.78 -17.71 2.69
C VAL A 107 14.95 -16.48 2.35
N GLY A 108 15.59 -15.33 2.11
CA GLY A 108 14.92 -14.13 1.64
C GLY A 108 14.25 -14.32 0.29
N VAL A 109 14.93 -14.94 -0.67
CA VAL A 109 14.38 -15.21 -2.01
C VAL A 109 13.15 -16.11 -1.94
N VAL A 110 13.22 -17.21 -1.18
CA VAL A 110 12.09 -18.12 -1.02
C VAL A 110 10.93 -17.43 -0.31
N ALA A 111 11.21 -16.66 0.75
CA ALA A 111 10.18 -15.88 1.44
C ALA A 111 9.50 -14.91 0.47
N LEU A 112 10.27 -14.14 -0.31
CA LEU A 112 9.77 -13.19 -1.30
C LEU A 112 8.88 -13.83 -2.37
N LEU A 113 9.29 -14.98 -2.91
CA LEU A 113 8.49 -15.71 -3.89
C LEU A 113 7.17 -16.18 -3.26
N LEU A 114 7.22 -16.77 -2.06
CA LEU A 114 6.01 -17.22 -1.37
C LEU A 114 5.09 -16.06 -0.99
N GLY A 115 5.64 -14.96 -0.45
CA GLY A 115 4.89 -13.74 -0.11
C GLY A 115 4.40 -12.96 -1.33
N THR A 116 4.81 -13.35 -2.55
CA THR A 116 4.26 -12.80 -3.80
C THR A 116 3.18 -13.72 -4.35
N VAL A 117 3.50 -15.01 -4.52
CA VAL A 117 2.61 -15.97 -5.17
C VAL A 117 1.41 -16.31 -4.28
N LEU A 118 1.59 -16.54 -2.97
CA LEU A 118 0.48 -16.92 -2.10
C LEU A 118 -0.56 -15.80 -1.96
N PRO A 119 -0.18 -14.53 -1.67
CA PRO A 119 -1.17 -13.46 -1.63
C PRO A 119 -1.83 -13.21 -2.99
N PHE A 120 -1.10 -13.36 -4.10
CA PHE A 120 -1.70 -13.27 -5.42
C PHE A 120 -2.80 -14.32 -5.61
N ILE A 121 -2.53 -15.59 -5.30
CA ILE A 121 -3.51 -16.68 -5.41
C ILE A 121 -4.73 -16.38 -4.54
N VAL A 122 -4.53 -15.94 -3.29
CA VAL A 122 -5.64 -15.58 -2.40
C VAL A 122 -6.45 -14.42 -2.99
N GLY A 123 -5.81 -13.35 -3.44
CA GLY A 123 -6.49 -12.20 -4.03
C GLY A 123 -7.24 -12.54 -5.32
N ALA A 124 -6.63 -13.33 -6.19
CA ALA A 124 -7.26 -13.81 -7.43
C ALA A 124 -8.46 -14.72 -7.14
N SER A 125 -8.35 -15.61 -6.13
CA SER A 125 -9.43 -16.49 -5.71
C SER A 125 -10.61 -15.70 -5.11
N VAL A 126 -10.31 -14.67 -4.33
CA VAL A 126 -11.33 -13.74 -3.80
C VAL A 126 -11.99 -12.98 -4.95
N ALA A 127 -11.22 -12.41 -5.88
CA ALA A 127 -11.79 -11.73 -7.05
C ALA A 127 -12.74 -12.63 -7.84
N TRP A 128 -12.33 -13.87 -8.10
CA TRP A 128 -13.16 -14.86 -8.79
C TRP A 128 -14.44 -15.21 -8.01
N SER A 129 -14.34 -15.35 -6.68
CA SER A 129 -15.48 -15.61 -5.80
C SER A 129 -16.49 -14.45 -5.77
N PHE A 130 -16.01 -13.22 -5.93
CA PHE A 130 -16.83 -12.01 -6.04
C PHE A 130 -17.39 -11.77 -7.46
N GLY A 131 -17.14 -12.69 -8.40
CA GLY A 131 -17.77 -12.68 -9.72
C GLY A 131 -16.91 -12.09 -10.84
N TYR A 132 -15.67 -11.65 -10.58
CA TYR A 132 -14.75 -11.26 -11.64
C TYR A 132 -14.29 -12.50 -12.42
N ARG A 133 -14.46 -12.49 -13.75
CA ARG A 133 -14.15 -13.64 -14.61
C ARG A 133 -13.10 -13.34 -15.67
N ASP A 134 -12.85 -12.07 -15.97
CA ASP A 134 -11.82 -11.68 -16.92
C ASP A 134 -10.43 -11.69 -16.28
N ALA A 135 -9.43 -12.13 -17.05
CA ALA A 135 -8.05 -12.23 -16.59
C ALA A 135 -7.46 -10.88 -16.15
N VAL A 136 -7.87 -9.79 -16.79
CA VAL A 136 -7.40 -8.43 -16.48
C VAL A 136 -7.82 -8.04 -15.05
N SER A 137 -9.08 -8.20 -14.71
CA SER A 137 -9.61 -7.84 -13.39
C SER A 137 -9.08 -8.76 -12.30
N ILE A 138 -9.10 -10.07 -12.51
CA ILE A 138 -8.60 -11.06 -11.55
C ILE A 138 -7.11 -10.80 -11.25
N THR A 139 -6.30 -10.63 -12.30
CA THR A 139 -4.86 -10.40 -12.13
C THR A 139 -4.60 -9.07 -11.43
N THR A 140 -5.33 -8.00 -11.77
CA THR A 140 -5.14 -6.69 -11.15
C THR A 140 -5.48 -6.72 -9.65
N ILE A 141 -6.59 -7.34 -9.26
CA ILE A 141 -6.99 -7.47 -7.85
C ILE A 141 -6.03 -8.40 -7.10
N GLY A 142 -5.64 -9.54 -7.71
CA GLY A 142 -4.64 -10.46 -7.16
C GLY A 142 -3.28 -9.78 -6.95
N ALA A 143 -2.82 -9.00 -7.93
CA ALA A 143 -1.62 -8.17 -7.83
C ALA A 143 -1.72 -7.13 -6.69
N GLY A 144 -2.92 -6.58 -6.46
CA GLY A 144 -3.20 -5.72 -5.30
C GLY A 144 -2.99 -6.42 -3.96
N ALA A 145 -3.32 -7.71 -3.86
CA ALA A 145 -3.04 -8.52 -2.67
C ALA A 145 -1.55 -8.78 -2.45
N VAL A 146 -0.71 -8.69 -3.50
CA VAL A 146 0.76 -8.68 -3.36
C VAL A 146 1.19 -7.39 -2.68
N THR A 147 0.91 -6.22 -3.26
CA THR A 147 1.03 -4.93 -2.59
C THR A 147 0.05 -3.93 -3.19
N TYR A 148 -0.27 -2.87 -2.43
CA TYR A 148 -1.09 -1.76 -2.93
C TYR A 148 -0.42 -0.96 -4.07
N ILE A 149 0.85 -1.26 -4.41
CA ILE A 149 1.58 -0.70 -5.55
C ILE A 149 1.51 -1.65 -6.76
N VAL A 150 1.73 -2.94 -6.52
CA VAL A 150 1.81 -3.96 -7.59
C VAL A 150 0.48 -4.08 -8.33
N GLY A 151 -0.65 -3.94 -7.62
CA GLY A 151 -1.99 -3.88 -8.20
C GLY A 151 -2.14 -2.83 -9.32
N PRO A 152 -2.05 -1.53 -9.02
CA PRO A 152 -2.22 -0.49 -10.03
C PRO A 152 -1.14 -0.53 -11.13
N VAL A 153 0.11 -0.92 -10.83
CA VAL A 153 1.13 -1.08 -11.89
C VAL A 153 0.75 -2.20 -12.85
N THR A 154 0.34 -3.35 -12.32
CA THR A 154 -0.11 -4.49 -13.12
C THR A 154 -1.32 -4.11 -13.95
N GLY A 155 -2.33 -3.50 -13.32
CA GLY A 155 -3.54 -3.05 -14.00
C GLY A 155 -3.27 -2.04 -15.12
N ALA A 156 -2.42 -1.04 -14.87
CA ALA A 156 -2.03 -0.08 -15.89
C ALA A 156 -1.31 -0.75 -17.08
N ALA A 157 -0.44 -1.72 -16.80
CA ALA A 157 0.31 -2.44 -17.84
C ALA A 157 -0.56 -3.35 -18.71
N ILE A 158 -1.62 -3.96 -18.14
CA ILE A 158 -2.52 -4.89 -18.86
C ILE A 158 -3.86 -4.25 -19.29
N GLY A 159 -4.04 -2.94 -19.08
CA GLY A 159 -5.21 -2.19 -19.53
C GLY A 159 -6.47 -2.33 -18.65
N ALA A 160 -6.30 -2.51 -17.35
CA ALA A 160 -7.41 -2.57 -16.40
C ALA A 160 -8.10 -1.20 -16.22
N PRO A 161 -9.44 -1.17 -16.04
CA PRO A 161 -10.15 0.07 -15.76
C PRO A 161 -9.78 0.63 -14.38
N SER A 162 -9.89 1.95 -14.24
CA SER A 162 -9.47 2.68 -13.03
C SER A 162 -10.17 2.22 -11.75
N GLU A 163 -11.42 1.79 -11.84
CA GLU A 163 -12.19 1.24 -10.71
C GLU A 163 -11.57 -0.05 -10.17
N ILE A 164 -11.09 -0.93 -11.04
CA ILE A 164 -10.41 -2.18 -10.67
C ILE A 164 -9.03 -1.89 -10.09
N MET A 165 -8.31 -0.92 -10.66
CA MET A 165 -7.05 -0.45 -10.08
C MET A 165 -7.27 0.12 -8.67
N ALA A 166 -8.33 0.91 -8.44
CA ALA A 166 -8.69 1.41 -7.12
C ALA A 166 -9.01 0.27 -6.15
N LEU A 167 -9.76 -0.75 -6.57
CA LEU A 167 -10.03 -1.93 -5.77
C LEU A 167 -8.74 -2.69 -5.40
N SER A 168 -7.80 -2.81 -6.34
CA SER A 168 -6.50 -3.45 -6.07
C SER A 168 -5.66 -2.71 -5.02
N ILE A 169 -5.70 -1.37 -5.03
CA ILE A 169 -5.06 -0.53 -4.00
C ILE A 169 -5.71 -0.82 -2.64
N ALA A 170 -7.04 -0.85 -2.59
CA ALA A 170 -7.78 -1.17 -1.37
C ALA A 170 -7.43 -2.55 -0.82
N THR A 171 -7.35 -3.58 -1.66
CA THR A 171 -6.92 -4.93 -1.26
C THR A 171 -5.55 -4.94 -0.59
N GLY A 172 -4.56 -4.25 -1.19
CA GLY A 172 -3.23 -4.16 -0.62
C GLY A 172 -3.15 -3.34 0.66
N LEU A 173 -3.96 -2.28 0.77
CA LEU A 173 -4.08 -1.46 1.98
C LEU A 173 -4.65 -2.26 3.15
N VAL A 174 -5.72 -3.04 2.91
CA VAL A 174 -6.30 -3.94 3.93
C VAL A 174 -5.24 -4.90 4.45
N LYS A 175 -4.48 -5.55 3.56
CA LYS A 175 -3.37 -6.42 3.97
C LYS A 175 -2.34 -5.68 4.80
N SER A 176 -1.92 -4.47 4.41
CA SER A 176 -0.94 -3.69 5.14
C SER A 176 -1.40 -3.32 6.55
N ILE A 177 -2.68 -2.94 6.71
CA ILE A 177 -3.28 -2.65 8.02
C ILE A 177 -3.35 -3.92 8.87
N MET A 178 -3.75 -5.06 8.30
CA MET A 178 -3.76 -6.34 9.00
C MET A 178 -2.37 -6.72 9.52
N VAL A 179 -1.33 -6.56 8.69
CA VAL A 179 0.06 -6.81 9.10
C VAL A 179 0.47 -5.83 10.20
N MET A 180 0.20 -4.54 10.02
CA MET A 180 0.57 -3.50 10.98
C MET A 180 -0.03 -3.73 12.38
N VAL A 181 -1.32 -4.07 12.45
CA VAL A 181 -2.05 -4.26 13.71
C VAL A 181 -1.84 -5.66 14.27
N GLY A 182 -1.76 -6.68 13.41
CA GLY A 182 -1.62 -8.08 13.80
C GLY A 182 -0.21 -8.46 14.27
N THR A 183 0.84 -7.82 13.73
CA THR A 183 2.23 -8.18 14.04
C THR A 183 2.56 -8.09 15.52
N PRO A 184 2.24 -7.00 16.25
CA PRO A 184 2.53 -6.93 17.69
C PRO A 184 1.82 -8.02 18.50
N MET A 185 0.61 -8.40 18.08
CA MET A 185 -0.17 -9.46 18.72
C MET A 185 0.42 -10.85 18.45
N ALA A 186 0.89 -11.07 17.22
CA ALA A 186 1.48 -12.33 16.78
C ALA A 186 3.00 -12.45 17.04
N ALA A 187 3.66 -11.39 17.51
CA ALA A 187 5.11 -11.28 17.59
C ALA A 187 5.80 -12.43 18.37
N ARG A 188 5.18 -12.88 19.47
CA ARG A 188 5.68 -14.01 20.27
C ARG A 188 5.59 -15.32 19.51
N PHE A 189 4.47 -15.55 18.82
CA PHE A 189 4.24 -16.72 17.99
C PHE A 189 5.19 -16.76 16.78
N LEU A 190 5.38 -15.62 16.13
CA LEU A 190 6.28 -15.44 14.98
C LEU A 190 7.77 -15.42 15.35
N ARG A 191 8.10 -15.46 16.65
CA ARG A 191 9.49 -15.42 17.17
C ARG A 191 10.32 -14.25 16.61
N LEU A 192 9.71 -13.07 16.47
CA LEU A 192 10.36 -11.85 15.98
C LEU A 192 11.38 -11.31 17.00
N ARG A 193 12.54 -11.96 17.07
CA ARG A 193 13.62 -11.66 18.04
C ARG A 193 14.98 -11.50 17.38
N THR A 194 15.11 -11.91 16.12
CA THR A 194 16.39 -11.91 15.40
C THR A 194 16.26 -11.21 14.05
N PRO A 195 17.35 -10.62 13.52
CA PRO A 195 17.38 -10.09 12.16
C PRO A 195 16.87 -11.09 11.11
N ARG A 196 17.25 -12.36 11.25
CA ARG A 196 16.83 -13.43 10.32
C ARG A 196 15.33 -13.69 10.37
N SER A 197 14.73 -13.77 11.57
CA SER A 197 13.28 -13.90 11.70
C SER A 197 12.52 -12.69 11.13
N ALA A 198 13.07 -11.48 11.30
CA ALA A 198 12.49 -10.26 10.75
C ALA A 198 12.56 -10.22 9.21
N MET A 199 13.66 -10.67 8.61
CA MET A 199 13.81 -10.81 7.15
C MET A 199 12.79 -11.78 6.56
N VAL A 200 12.63 -12.97 7.18
CA VAL A 200 11.63 -13.96 6.75
C VAL A 200 10.22 -13.39 6.85
N PHE A 201 9.90 -12.77 7.99
CA PHE A 201 8.61 -12.12 8.19
C PHE A 201 8.35 -11.03 7.15
N GLY A 202 9.34 -10.18 6.88
CA GLY A 202 9.25 -9.13 5.85
C GLY A 202 8.95 -9.69 4.46
N GLY A 203 9.66 -10.74 4.07
CA GLY A 203 9.45 -11.43 2.79
C GLY A 203 8.16 -12.26 2.72
N LEU A 204 7.55 -12.65 3.84
CA LEU A 204 6.27 -13.37 3.81
C LEU A 204 5.07 -12.42 3.86
N ALA A 205 5.15 -11.36 4.66
CA ALA A 205 4.06 -10.39 4.79
C ALA A 205 3.88 -9.54 3.51
N GLY A 206 5.00 -9.19 2.87
CA GLY A 206 5.01 -8.46 1.60
C GLY A 206 4.35 -7.10 1.66
N THR A 207 4.58 -6.33 2.73
CA THR A 207 4.14 -4.94 2.85
C THR A 207 5.21 -4.11 3.57
N VAL A 208 5.87 -3.17 2.89
CA VAL A 208 6.92 -2.35 3.52
C VAL A 208 6.38 -1.57 4.71
N SER A 209 5.27 -0.85 4.51
CA SER A 209 4.64 -0.04 5.57
C SER A 209 4.10 -0.89 6.72
N GLY A 210 3.38 -1.97 6.43
CA GLY A 210 2.85 -2.88 7.45
C GLY A 210 3.95 -3.57 8.27
N VAL A 211 5.00 -4.07 7.62
CA VAL A 211 6.14 -4.73 8.28
C VAL A 211 6.92 -3.73 9.14
N SER A 212 7.23 -2.56 8.58
CA SER A 212 7.99 -1.53 9.30
C SER A 212 7.25 -1.08 10.55
N ALA A 213 5.94 -0.84 10.42
CA ALA A 213 5.11 -0.41 11.52
C ALA A 213 4.89 -1.51 12.57
N GLY A 214 4.60 -2.73 12.14
CA GLY A 214 4.41 -3.89 13.02
C GLY A 214 5.67 -4.25 13.80
N LEU A 215 6.83 -4.21 13.15
CA LEU A 215 8.12 -4.39 13.80
C LEU A 215 8.46 -3.21 14.71
N ALA A 216 8.16 -1.96 14.33
CA ALA A 216 8.41 -0.80 15.19
C ALA A 216 7.61 -0.85 16.49
N ALA A 217 6.42 -1.45 16.48
CA ALA A 217 5.60 -1.70 17.65
C ALA A 217 6.00 -2.97 18.44
N THR A 218 6.87 -3.82 17.88
CA THR A 218 7.39 -5.04 18.52
C THR A 218 8.82 -4.84 19.05
N ASP A 219 9.78 -4.62 18.15
CA ASP A 219 11.17 -4.27 18.41
C ASP A 219 11.70 -3.41 17.25
N ARG A 220 11.99 -2.14 17.55
CA ARG A 220 12.46 -1.17 16.57
C ARG A 220 13.78 -1.57 15.91
N ARG A 221 14.63 -2.37 16.58
CA ARG A 221 15.91 -2.83 16.02
C ARG A 221 15.72 -3.79 14.85
N LEU A 222 14.56 -4.44 14.75
CA LEU A 222 14.24 -5.39 13.70
C LEU A 222 13.72 -4.73 12.42
N VAL A 223 13.26 -3.48 12.50
CA VAL A 223 12.61 -2.74 11.40
C VAL A 223 13.45 -2.74 10.12
N PRO A 224 14.75 -2.39 10.14
CA PRO A 224 15.53 -2.33 8.90
C PRO A 224 15.62 -3.68 8.19
N TYR A 225 15.73 -4.78 8.95
CA TYR A 225 15.86 -6.13 8.40
C TYR A 225 14.58 -6.61 7.72
N GLY A 226 13.42 -6.38 8.34
CA GLY A 226 12.14 -6.76 7.74
C GLY A 226 11.76 -5.85 6.57
N ALA A 227 11.95 -4.53 6.72
CA ALA A 227 11.63 -3.55 5.69
C ALA A 227 12.43 -3.79 4.41
N LEU A 228 13.74 -4.03 4.54
CA LEU A 228 14.65 -4.29 3.42
C LEU A 228 14.15 -5.43 2.54
N VAL A 229 13.77 -6.57 3.12
CA VAL A 229 13.22 -7.68 2.33
C VAL A 229 11.85 -7.30 1.77
N ALA A 230 10.97 -6.70 2.57
CA ALA A 230 9.63 -6.33 2.11
C ALA A 230 9.64 -5.40 0.87
N THR A 231 10.66 -4.53 0.72
CA THR A 231 10.77 -3.61 -0.44
C THR A 231 10.91 -4.36 -1.77
N PHE A 232 11.53 -5.54 -1.79
CA PHE A 232 11.69 -6.33 -3.01
C PHE A 232 10.38 -6.87 -3.57
N HIS A 233 9.30 -6.97 -2.76
CA HIS A 233 8.00 -7.41 -3.29
C HIS A 233 7.44 -6.47 -4.34
N THR A 234 7.69 -5.18 -4.21
CA THR A 234 7.20 -4.21 -5.18
C THR A 234 7.89 -4.46 -6.52
N GLY A 235 9.22 -4.58 -6.55
CA GLY A 235 9.96 -4.88 -7.78
C GLY A 235 9.59 -6.23 -8.39
N LEU A 236 9.61 -7.29 -7.57
CA LEU A 236 9.28 -8.65 -8.03
C LEU A 236 7.82 -8.77 -8.48
N GLY A 237 6.89 -8.20 -7.73
CA GLY A 237 5.47 -8.20 -8.06
C GLY A 237 5.16 -7.40 -9.32
N CYS A 238 5.78 -6.22 -9.50
CA CYS A 238 5.62 -5.44 -10.73
C CYS A 238 6.24 -6.13 -11.96
N LEU A 239 7.25 -6.98 -11.77
CA LEU A 239 7.77 -7.84 -12.83
C LEU A 239 6.80 -8.99 -13.14
N LEU A 240 6.41 -9.76 -12.13
CA LEU A 240 5.64 -11.00 -12.29
C LEU A 240 4.16 -10.77 -12.58
N GLY A 241 3.57 -9.72 -12.02
CA GLY A 241 2.15 -9.36 -12.12
C GLY A 241 1.66 -9.27 -13.58
N PRO A 242 2.17 -8.32 -14.38
CA PRO A 242 1.73 -8.15 -15.77
C PRO A 242 2.30 -9.21 -16.73
N SER A 243 3.23 -10.04 -16.27
CA SER A 243 3.86 -11.08 -17.08
C SER A 243 3.37 -12.48 -16.69
N LEU A 244 4.17 -13.22 -15.91
CA LEU A 244 3.94 -14.62 -15.59
C LEU A 244 2.61 -14.86 -14.90
N LEU A 245 2.22 -14.01 -13.93
CA LEU A 245 0.97 -14.14 -13.19
C LEU A 245 -0.24 -13.82 -14.07
N PHE A 246 -0.14 -12.81 -14.93
CA PHE A 246 -1.19 -12.49 -15.91
C PHE A 246 -1.39 -13.63 -16.90
N PHE A 247 -0.33 -14.12 -17.55
CA PHE A 247 -0.43 -15.22 -18.52
C PHE A 247 -0.92 -16.51 -17.88
N ALA A 248 -0.48 -16.82 -16.64
CA ALA A 248 -1.00 -17.96 -15.89
C ALA A 248 -2.48 -17.81 -15.51
N THR A 249 -2.91 -16.59 -15.15
CA THR A 249 -4.33 -16.34 -14.88
C THR A 249 -5.15 -16.47 -16.15
N ARG A 250 -4.70 -15.86 -17.25
CA ARG A 250 -5.33 -15.95 -18.56
C ARG A 250 -5.49 -17.40 -19.02
N SER A 251 -4.46 -18.24 -18.90
CA SER A 251 -4.58 -19.65 -19.26
C SER A 251 -5.59 -20.44 -18.41
N LEU A 252 -5.85 -20.01 -17.17
CA LEU A 252 -6.83 -20.63 -16.27
C LEU A 252 -8.27 -20.21 -16.54
N VAL A 253 -8.51 -18.95 -16.95
CA VAL A 253 -9.86 -18.41 -17.13
C VAL A 253 -10.31 -18.21 -18.59
N GLY A 254 -9.39 -18.35 -19.56
CA GLY A 254 -9.66 -18.22 -21.00
C GLY A 254 -9.28 -16.86 -21.57
#